data_AF-A0A0Q0FC16-F1
#
_entry.id   AF-A0A0Q0FC16-F1
#
_cell.length_a   1.000
_cell.length_b   1.000
_cell.length_c   1.000
_cell.angle_alpha   90.00
_cell.angle_beta   90.00
_cell.angle_gamma   90.00
#
_symmetry.space_group_name_H-M   'P 1'
#
loop_
_entity.id
_entity.type
_entity.pdbx_description
1 polymer ?
#
loop_
_entity_poly.entity_id
_entity_poly.type
_entity_poly.pdbx_seq_one_letter_code
_entity_poly.pdbx_strand_id
1 'polypeptide(L)' 'GAGLALMPRSMLESMPGCATVSIWPLSEKFRYLHTWLIWRRGTVSRSLTRFVALLEERAAPASLE' A
#
# COMPACT_ATOMS: atom_id res chain seq x y z
N GLY A 1 21.46 -13.62 7.49
CA GLY A 1 22.40 -12.92 6.60
C GLY A 1 22.21 -11.43 6.78
N ALA A 2 23.29 -10.65 6.81
CA ALA A 2 23.27 -9.19 6.95
C ALA A 2 22.84 -8.50 5.63
N GLY A 3 21.62 -8.80 5.16
CA GLY A 3 21.06 -8.20 3.96
C GLY A 3 20.26 -6.95 4.30
N LEU A 4 20.46 -5.88 3.53
CA LEU A 4 19.57 -4.72 3.52
C LEU A 4 18.55 -4.89 2.40
N ALA A 5 17.31 -4.51 2.67
CA ALA A 5 16.24 -4.47 1.68
C ALA A 5 15.47 -3.16 1.82
N LEU A 6 14.99 -2.64 0.70
CA LEU A 6 14.04 -1.55 0.66
C LEU A 6 12.68 -2.13 0.30
N MET A 7 11.66 -1.86 1.12
CA MET A 7 10.30 -2.34 0.89
C MET A 7 9.26 -1.35 1.41
N PRO A 8 8.04 -1.32 0.85
CA PRO A 8 6.94 -0.58 1.41
C PRO A 8 6.61 -1.05 2.84
N ARG A 9 6.20 -0.12 3.70
CA ARG A 9 5.82 -0.43 5.09
C ARG A 9 4.69 -1.46 5.17
N SER A 10 3.65 -1.32 4.34
CA SER A 10 2.53 -2.25 4.29
C SER A 10 2.95 -3.67 3.92
N MET A 11 3.99 -3.82 3.09
CA MET A 11 4.56 -5.12 2.77
C MET A 11 5.29 -5.70 4.00
N LEU A 12 6.15 -4.92 4.66
CA LEU A 12 6.86 -5.37 5.86
C LEU A 12 5.90 -5.80 6.98
N GLU A 13 4.84 -5.02 7.22
CA GLU A 13 3.83 -5.31 8.26
C GLU A 13 3.08 -6.61 8.01
N SER A 14 3.01 -7.07 6.75
CA SER A 14 2.36 -8.34 6.38
C SER A 14 3.27 -9.56 6.54
N MET A 15 4.58 -9.36 6.74
CA MET A 15 5.54 -10.46 6.78
C MET A 15 5.62 -11.11 8.19
N PRO A 16 5.69 -12.45 8.27
CA PRO A 16 6.03 -13.14 9.50
C PRO A 16 7.40 -12.66 10.01
N GLY A 17 7.50 -12.31 11.28
CA GLY A 17 8.76 -11.82 11.86
C GLY A 17 9.08 -10.35 11.53
N CYS A 18 8.11 -9.52 11.12
CA CYS A 18 8.34 -8.09 10.92
C CYS A 18 8.93 -7.36 12.14
N ALA A 19 8.69 -7.88 13.36
CA ALA A 19 9.24 -7.35 14.60
C ALA A 19 10.71 -7.74 14.87
N THR A 20 11.29 -8.67 14.11
CA THR A 20 12.68 -9.15 14.32
C THR A 20 13.69 -8.46 13.42
N VAL A 21 13.28 -7.45 12.65
CA VAL A 21 14.17 -6.66 11.80
C VAL A 21 14.32 -5.23 12.31
N SER A 22 15.50 -4.64 12.12
CA SER A 22 15.72 -3.22 12.35
C SER A 22 15.26 -2.41 11.14
N ILE A 23 14.60 -1.28 11.39
CA ILE A 23 13.97 -0.45 10.35
C ILE A 23 14.54 0.96 10.42
N TRP A 24 15.00 1.46 9.28
CA TRP A 24 15.42 2.85 9.11
C TRP A 24 14.55 3.50 8.04
N PRO A 25 13.65 4.44 8.41
CA PRO A 25 12.83 5.13 7.43
C PRO A 25 13.67 5.98 6.47
N LEU A 26 13.30 5.96 5.19
CA LEU A 26 13.84 6.92 4.23
C LEU A 26 13.44 8.36 4.62
N SER A 27 14.24 9.33 4.18
CA SER A 27 13.88 10.75 4.32
C SER A 27 12.54 11.02 3.64
N GLU A 28 11.78 11.97 4.17
CA GLU A 28 10.42 12.30 3.73
C GLU A 28 10.25 12.41 2.22
N LYS A 29 11.21 13.02 1.53
CA LYS A 29 11.22 13.20 0.07
C LYS A 29 11.17 11.89 -0.74
N PHE A 30 11.59 10.76 -0.15
CA PHE A 30 11.73 9.48 -0.84
C PHE A 30 10.90 8.35 -0.22
N ARG A 31 10.20 8.61 0.89
CA ARG A 31 9.55 7.53 1.67
C ARG A 31 8.13 7.19 1.23
N TYR A 32 7.55 7.98 0.35
CA TYR A 32 6.17 7.80 -0.12
C TYR A 32 6.14 7.25 -1.54
N LEU A 33 5.27 6.27 -1.76
CA LEU A 33 5.03 5.64 -3.06
C LEU A 33 3.53 5.75 -3.38
N HIS A 34 3.20 6.08 -4.63
CA HIS A 34 1.84 6.03 -5.13
C HIS A 34 1.57 4.66 -5.75
N THR A 35 0.63 3.92 -5.17
CA THR A 35 0.14 2.66 -5.74
C THR A 35 -1.09 2.94 -6.60
N TRP A 36 -0.99 2.70 -7.90
CA TRP A 36 -2.06 2.95 -8.86
C TRP A 36 -2.81 1.65 -9.18
N LEU A 37 -4.14 1.70 -9.10
CA LEU A 37 -4.99 0.68 -9.69
C LEU A 37 -5.29 1.04 -11.15
N ILE A 38 -5.00 0.15 -12.09
CA ILE A 38 -5.11 0.41 -13.52
C ILE A 38 -6.01 -0.65 -14.17
N TRP A 39 -6.86 -0.23 -15.11
CA TRP A 39 -7.68 -1.10 -15.93
C TRP A 39 -7.66 -0.65 -17.39
N ARG A 40 -8.01 -1.57 -18.30
CA ARG A 40 -8.05 -1.28 -19.73
C ARG A 40 -9.23 -0.35 -20.05
N ARG A 41 -8.95 0.68 -20.86
CA ARG A 41 -10.00 1.57 -21.41
C ARG A 41 -11.05 0.77 -22.18
N GLY A 42 -12.32 1.00 -21.88
CA GLY A 42 -13.46 0.30 -22.51
C GLY A 42 -13.87 -1.00 -21.81
N THR A 43 -13.12 -1.47 -20.81
CA THR A 43 -13.46 -2.66 -20.01
C THR A 43 -13.95 -2.25 -18.63
N VAL A 44 -15.11 -1.58 -18.59
CA VAL A 44 -15.76 -1.20 -17.32
C VAL A 44 -16.89 -2.19 -17.04
N SER A 45 -16.57 -3.23 -16.26
CA SER A 45 -17.58 -4.19 -15.80
C SER A 45 -18.29 -3.67 -14.55
N ARG A 46 -19.52 -4.15 -14.30
CA ARG A 46 -20.25 -3.87 -13.05
C ARG A 46 -19.44 -4.28 -11.81
N SER A 47 -18.68 -5.36 -11.90
CA SER A 47 -17.79 -5.82 -10.82
C SER A 47 -16.65 -4.84 -10.55
N LEU A 48 -16.03 -4.28 -11.60
CA LEU A 48 -14.99 -3.26 -11.46
C LEU A 48 -15.54 -2.01 -10.77
N THR A 49 -16.70 -1.52 -11.21
CA THR A 49 -17.34 -0.35 -10.59
C THR A 49 -17.63 -0.58 -9.11
N ARG A 50 -18.13 -1.76 -8.75
CA ARG A 50 -18.37 -2.11 -7.34
C ARG A 50 -17.10 -2.22 -6.54
N PHE A 51 -16.05 -2.79 -7.12
CA PHE A 51 -14.75 -2.91 -6.46
C PHE A 51 -14.13 -1.53 -6.20
N VAL A 52 -14.21 -0.60 -7.15
CA VAL A 52 -13.75 0.78 -6.97
C VAL A 52 -14.50 1.47 -5.83
N ALA A 53 -15.84 1.35 -5.78
CA ALA A 53 -16.63 1.93 -4.69
C ALA A 53 -16.20 1.39 -3.31
N LEU A 54 -15.99 0.07 -3.18
CA LEU A 54 -15.50 -0.54 -1.94
C LEU A 54 -14.10 -0.05 -1.54
N LEU A 55 -13.23 0.20 -2.52
CA LEU A 55 -11.90 0.74 -2.25
C LEU A 55 -11.94 2.22 -1.84
N GLU A 56 -12.81 3.03 -2.45
CA GLU A 56 -13.00 4.44 -2.08
C GLU A 56 -13.56 4.58 -0.66
N GLU A 57 -14.52 3.72 -0.27
CA GLU A 57 -15.02 3.66 1.11
C GLU A 57 -13.92 3.32 2.12
N ARG A 58 -13.01 2.42 1.76
CA ARG A 58 -11.89 2.00 2.63
C ARG A 58 -10.71 2.99 2.63
N ALA A 59 -10.54 3.73 1.55
CA ALA A 59 -9.50 4.74 1.40
C ALA A 59 -9.83 6.06 2.11
N ALA A 60 -11.04 6.22 2.64
CA ALA A 60 -11.37 7.31 3.54
C ALA A 60 -10.35 7.33 4.70
N PRO A 61 -9.70 8.47 4.97
CA PRO A 61 -8.73 8.55 6.05
C PRO A 61 -9.43 8.14 7.34
N ALA A 62 -8.78 7.26 8.14
CA ALA A 62 -9.17 7.08 9.52
C ALA A 62 -9.21 8.47 10.15
N SER A 63 -10.41 8.91 10.51
CA SER A 63 -10.66 10.15 11.23
C SER A 63 -9.64 10.25 12.35
N LEU A 64 -8.89 11.36 12.38
CA LEU A 64 -8.02 11.68 13.51
C LEU A 64 -8.93 11.97 14.72
N GLU A 65 -9.13 10.97 15.57
CA GLU A 65 -9.50 11.14 16.98
C GLU A 65 -8.24 11.17 17.85
#